data_AF-A0A1Q6YGB7-F1
#
_entry.id   AF-A0A1Q6YGB7-F1
#
_cell.length_a   1.000
_cell.length_b   1.000
_cell.length_c   1.000
_cell.angle_alpha   90.00
_cell.angle_beta   90.00
_cell.angle_gamma   90.00
#
_symmetry.space_group_name_H-M   'P 1'
#
loop_
_entity.id
_entity.type
_entity.pdbx_description
1 polymer ?
#
loop_
_entity_poly.entity_id
_entity_poly.type
_entity_poly.pdbx_seq_one_letter_code
_entity_poly.pdbx_strand_id
1 'polypeptide(L)'
;MKSKRAHILLPYDLVKEIDSIVGPRGRSAFLVETAREAVRRRKLLRFLESNAPAWSDADHPELRRSAAEFVRELRQESEMKRNSKRRRAKK
;
A
#
# COMPACT_ATOMS: atom_id res chain seq x y z
N MET A 1 -14.50 6.20 -7.33
CA MET A 1 -13.51 5.82 -8.38
C MET A 1 -14.24 5.65 -9.69
N LYS A 2 -13.72 6.20 -10.80
CA LYS A 2 -14.26 5.92 -12.14
C LYS A 2 -13.86 4.50 -12.55
N SER A 3 -14.83 3.68 -12.94
CA SER A 3 -14.60 2.32 -13.47
C SER A 3 -14.85 2.29 -14.97
N LYS A 4 -13.98 1.62 -15.72
CA LYS A 4 -14.17 1.32 -17.15
C LYS A 4 -14.38 -0.18 -17.33
N ARG A 5 -15.44 -0.57 -18.03
CA ARG A 5 -15.69 -1.99 -18.35
C ARG A 5 -14.67 -2.44 -19.39
N ALA A 6 -14.03 -3.58 -19.14
CA ALA A 6 -13.12 -4.24 -20.07
C ALA A 6 -13.72 -5.61 -20.42
N HIS A 7 -13.76 -5.95 -21.71
CA HIS A 7 -14.13 -7.28 -22.17
C HIS A 7 -12.87 -8.13 -22.28
N ILE A 8 -12.82 -9.25 -21.56
CA ILE A 8 -11.67 -10.17 -21.52
C ILE A 8 -12.16 -11.58 -21.79
N LEU A 9 -11.41 -12.32 -22.62
CA LEU A 9 -11.65 -13.73 -22.87
C LEU A 9 -10.84 -14.54 -21.87
N LEU A 10 -11.51 -15.44 -21.16
CA LEU A 10 -10.91 -16.36 -20.21
C LEU A 10 -11.21 -17.80 -20.65
N PRO A 11 -10.25 -18.72 -20.57
CA PRO A 11 -10.50 -20.15 -20.78
C PRO A 11 -11.62 -20.66 -19.87
N TYR A 12 -12.44 -21.56 -20.41
CA TYR A 12 -13.63 -22.06 -19.71
C TYR A 12 -13.29 -22.79 -18.41
N ASP A 13 -12.25 -23.62 -18.45
CA ASP A 13 -11.69 -24.34 -17.30
C ASP A 13 -11.28 -23.39 -16.18
N LEU A 14 -10.57 -22.30 -16.51
CA LEU A 14 -10.15 -21.29 -15.53
C LEU A 14 -11.36 -20.58 -14.90
N VAL A 15 -12.39 -20.25 -15.68
CA VAL A 15 -13.60 -19.63 -15.14
C VAL A 15 -14.30 -20.58 -14.16
N LYS A 16 -14.39 -21.86 -14.50
CA LYS A 16 -15.01 -22.88 -13.65
C LYS A 16 -14.23 -23.08 -12.35
N GLU A 17 -12.90 -23.05 -12.41
CA GLU A 17 -12.05 -23.13 -11.22
C GLU A 17 -12.24 -21.91 -10.32
N ILE A 18 -12.20 -20.70 -10.89
CA ILE A 18 -12.44 -19.46 -10.13
C ILE A 18 -13.80 -19.53 -9.44
N ASP A 19 -14.84 -19.97 -10.14
CA ASP A 19 -16.19 -20.13 -9.57
C ASP A 19 -16.24 -21.07 -8.38
N SER A 20 -15.49 -22.17 -8.44
CA SER A 20 -15.42 -23.14 -7.34
C SER A 20 -14.81 -22.53 -6.07
N ILE A 21 -13.90 -21.56 -6.23
CA ILE A 21 -13.19 -20.91 -5.12
C ILE A 21 -14.01 -19.74 -4.56
N VAL A 22 -14.53 -18.88 -5.43
CA VAL A 22 -15.11 -17.59 -5.02
C VAL A 22 -16.63 -17.61 -4.91
N GLY A 23 -17.26 -18.68 -5.42
CA GLY A 23 -18.70 -18.82 -5.44
C GLY A 23 -19.42 -17.82 -6.37
N PRO A 24 -20.76 -17.81 -6.33
CA PRO A 24 -21.55 -16.96 -7.22
C PRO A 24 -21.29 -15.47 -6.94
N ARG A 25 -21.15 -14.69 -8.03
CA ARG A 25 -20.93 -13.22 -8.03
C ARG A 25 -19.56 -12.74 -7.48
N GLY A 26 -18.65 -13.65 -7.10
CA GLY A 26 -17.31 -13.31 -6.60
C GLY A 26 -16.27 -12.99 -7.68
N ARG A 27 -16.51 -13.38 -8.95
CA ARG A 27 -15.53 -13.32 -10.05
C ARG A 27 -14.91 -11.94 -10.24
N SER A 28 -15.73 -10.89 -10.27
CA SER A 28 -15.25 -9.52 -10.54
C SER A 28 -14.34 -9.03 -9.42
N ALA A 29 -14.71 -9.27 -8.16
CA ALA A 29 -13.91 -8.89 -7.01
C ALA A 29 -12.56 -9.62 -7.01
N PHE A 30 -12.59 -10.94 -7.23
CA PHE A 30 -11.39 -11.77 -7.33
C PHE A 30 -10.45 -11.27 -8.44
N LEU A 31 -10.94 -11.10 -9.66
CA LEU A 31 -10.12 -10.64 -10.78
C LEU A 31 -9.52 -9.25 -10.53
N VAL A 32 -10.28 -8.34 -9.93
CA VAL A 32 -9.78 -7.00 -9.58
C VAL A 32 -8.66 -7.08 -8.53
N GLU A 33 -8.85 -7.89 -7.50
CA GLU A 33 -7.86 -8.07 -6.44
C GLU A 33 -6.58 -8.73 -6.98
N THR A 34 -6.71 -9.85 -7.68
CA THR A 34 -5.58 -10.56 -8.31
C THR A 34 -4.86 -9.67 -9.31
N ALA A 35 -5.58 -8.91 -10.14
CA ALA A 35 -4.95 -7.97 -11.08
C ALA A 35 -4.18 -6.86 -10.34
N ARG A 36 -4.73 -6.32 -9.25
CA ARG A 36 -4.03 -5.32 -8.42
C ARG A 36 -2.76 -5.90 -7.82
N GLU A 37 -2.82 -7.11 -7.29
CA GLU A 37 -1.65 -7.77 -6.71
C GLU A 37 -0.58 -8.06 -7.77
N ALA A 38 -0.97 -8.64 -8.91
CA ALA A 38 -0.06 -8.92 -10.01
C ALA A 38 0.62 -7.65 -10.54
N VAL A 39 -0.13 -6.54 -10.65
CA VAL A 39 0.43 -5.24 -11.04
C VAL A 39 1.42 -4.73 -9.99
N ARG A 40 1.08 -4.80 -8.69
CA ARG A 40 2.01 -4.41 -7.62
C ARG A 40 3.29 -5.23 -7.65
N ARG A 41 3.18 -6.56 -7.78
CA ARG A 41 4.33 -7.47 -7.86
C ARG A 41 5.23 -7.13 -9.05
N ARG A 42 4.66 -6.91 -10.25
CA ARG A 42 5.44 -6.52 -11.44
C ARG A 42 6.11 -5.17 -11.28
N LYS A 43 5.46 -4.19 -10.65
CA LYS A 43 6.08 -2.89 -10.35
C LYS A 43 7.25 -3.05 -9.39
N LEU A 44 7.10 -3.86 -8.34
CA LEU A 44 8.16 -4.14 -7.39
C LEU A 44 9.35 -4.85 -8.06
N LEU A 45 9.12 -5.90 -8.84
CA LEU A 45 10.19 -6.61 -9.54
C LEU A 45 10.97 -5.68 -10.47
N ARG A 46 10.27 -4.86 -11.27
CA ARG A 46 10.94 -3.86 -12.13
C ARG A 46 11.77 -2.85 -11.34
N PHE A 47 11.32 -2.47 -10.16
CA PHE A 47 12.06 -1.58 -9.28
C PHE A 47 13.32 -2.26 -8.72
N LEU A 48 13.20 -3.51 -8.27
CA LEU A 48 14.33 -4.30 -7.76
C LEU A 48 15.37 -4.63 -8.85
N GLU A 49 14.93 -4.81 -10.09
CA GLU A 49 15.81 -4.99 -11.26
C GLU A 49 16.47 -3.68 -11.71
N SER A 50 15.92 -2.53 -11.31
CA SER A 50 16.46 -1.23 -11.71
C SER A 50 17.65 -0.84 -10.84
N ASN A 51 18.64 -0.19 -11.45
CA ASN A 51 19.75 0.45 -10.72
C ASN A 51 19.33 1.78 -10.07
N ALA A 52 18.04 2.12 -10.09
CA ALA A 52 17.55 3.33 -9.45
C ALA A 52 17.76 3.18 -7.93
N PRO A 53 18.38 4.17 -7.27
CA PRO A 53 18.57 4.11 -5.83
C PRO A 53 17.19 4.05 -5.17
N ALA A 54 17.01 3.07 -4.29
CA ALA A 54 15.73 2.86 -3.59
C ALA A 54 15.42 3.97 -2.58
N TRP A 55 16.43 4.80 -2.29
CA TRP A 55 16.43 5.85 -1.30
C TRP A 55 17.30 7.01 -1.81
N SER A 56 16.84 8.24 -1.63
CA SER A 56 17.57 9.46 -1.98
C SER A 56 17.43 10.48 -0.87
N ASP A 57 18.54 11.11 -0.47
CA ASP A 57 18.52 12.20 0.52
C ASP A 57 17.74 13.42 0.03
N ALA A 58 17.57 13.58 -1.29
CA ALA A 58 16.75 14.64 -1.87
C ALA A 58 15.25 14.43 -1.60
N ASP A 59 14.81 13.17 -1.47
CA ASP A 59 13.42 12.82 -1.19
C ASP A 59 13.09 12.88 0.30
N HIS A 60 14.11 12.94 1.17
CA HIS A 60 14.00 12.94 2.62
C HIS A 60 14.73 14.11 3.29
N PRO A 61 14.31 15.37 3.02
CA PRO A 61 14.95 16.55 3.61
C PRO A 61 14.89 16.58 5.15
N GLU A 62 13.89 15.93 5.75
CA GLU A 62 13.71 15.81 7.20
C GLU A 62 14.83 15.04 7.89
N LEU A 63 15.55 14.18 7.16
CA LEU A 63 16.67 13.39 7.68
C LEU A 63 18.05 14.04 7.43
N ARG A 64 18.08 15.20 6.79
CA ARG A 64 19.31 15.88 6.35
C ARG A 64 20.25 16.30 7.49
N ARG A 65 19.71 16.52 8.69
CA ARG A 65 20.51 16.84 9.90
C ARG A 65 21.01 15.58 10.58
N SER A 66 20.10 14.71 11.01
CA SER A 66 20.40 13.40 11.57
C SER A 66 19.11 12.62 11.77
N ALA A 67 19.14 11.32 11.44
CA ALA A 67 18.03 10.42 11.75
C ALA A 67 17.71 10.36 13.25
N ALA A 68 18.74 10.48 14.11
CA ALA A 68 18.54 10.44 15.56
C ALA A 68 17.77 11.67 16.07
N GLU A 69 18.04 12.84 15.50
CA GLU A 69 17.34 14.08 15.85
C GLU A 69 15.89 14.05 15.37
N PHE A 70 15.66 13.65 14.13
CA PHE A 70 14.32 13.50 13.57
C PHE A 70 13.45 12.54 14.41
N VAL A 71 13.99 11.37 14.78
CA VAL A 71 13.28 10.41 15.62
C VAL A 71 13.01 10.98 17.03
N ARG A 72 13.93 11.78 17.58
CA ARG A 72 13.74 12.43 18.89
C ARG A 72 12.59 13.43 18.83
N GLU A 73 12.54 14.28 17.81
CA GLU A 73 11.45 15.24 17.60
C GLU A 73 10.09 14.53 17.45
N LEU A 74 10.02 13.48 16.61
CA LEU A 74 8.82 12.70 16.38
C LEU A 74 8.24 12.06 17.67
N ARG A 75 9.13 11.59 18.56
CA ARG A 75 8.75 11.05 19.87
C ARG A 75 8.23 12.16 20.79
N GLN A 76 8.90 13.31 20.83
CA GLN A 76 8.47 14.45 21.66
C GLN A 76 7.07 14.93 21.27
N GLU A 77 6.78 15.07 19.97
CA GLU A 77 5.45 15.44 19.50
C GLU A 77 4.38 14.43 19.92
N SER A 78 4.70 13.14 19.82
CA SER A 78 3.78 12.06 20.19
C SER A 78 3.46 12.09 21.69
N GLU A 79 4.45 12.31 22.54
CA GLU A 79 4.25 12.46 23.99
C GLU A 79 3.46 13.73 24.34
N MET A 80 3.72 14.86 23.66
CA MET A 80 2.96 16.10 23.85
C MET A 80 1.48 15.91 23.49
N LYS A 81 1.19 15.26 22.35
CA LYS A 81 -0.19 14.91 21.93
C LYS A 81 -0.87 13.98 22.92
N ARG A 82 -0.15 13.01 23.48
CA ARG A 82 -0.67 12.08 24.49
C ARG A 82 -0.99 12.80 25.81
N ASN A 83 -0.09 13.68 26.25
CA ASN A 83 -0.25 14.43 27.49
C ASN A 83 -1.37 15.48 27.40
N SER A 84 -1.53 16.16 26.26
CA SER A 84 -2.64 17.10 26.06
C SER A 84 -4.01 16.39 26.07
N LYS A 85 -4.12 15.21 25.46
CA LYS A 85 -5.33 14.35 25.54
C LYS A 85 -5.63 13.94 26.99
N ARG A 86 -4.62 13.49 27.74
CA ARG A 86 -4.76 13.14 29.17
C ARG A 86 -5.23 14.31 30.03
N ARG A 87 -4.73 15.51 29.78
CA ARG A 87 -5.15 16.73 30.49
C ARG A 87 -6.59 17.13 30.18
N ARG A 88 -7.03 16.96 28.92
CA ARG A 88 -8.42 17.22 28.52
C ARG A 88 -9.41 16.21 29.08
N ALA A 89 -9.03 14.94 29.21
CA ALA A 89 -9.90 13.89 29.77
C ALA A 89 -10.07 13.97 31.30
N LYS A 90 -9.22 14.74 31.99
CA LYS A 90 -9.29 14.98 33.44
C LYS A 90 -10.05 16.26 33.84
N LYS A 91 -10.52 17.04 32.86
CA LYS A 91 -11.32 18.26 33.05
C LYS A 91 -12.76 17.97 32.64
#